data_AF-A0A537RGE4-F1
#
_entry.id   AF-A0A537RGE4-F1
#
_cell.length_a   1.000
_cell.length_b   1.000
_cell.length_c   1.000
_cell.angle_alpha   90.00
_cell.angle_beta   90.00
_cell.angle_gamma   90.00
#
_symmetry.space_group_name_H-M   'P 1'
#
loop_
_entity.id
_entity.type
_entity.pdbx_description
1 polymer ?
#
loop_
_entity_poly.entity_id
_entity_poly.type
_entity_poly.pdbx_seq_one_letter_code
_entity_poly.pdbx_strand_id
1 'polypeptide(L)'
;MFGSHEHHPGSQTAADPPRVRDIEATHTVEGQDGRLAWGRSSSATADTKEPFAWAIASDNKTIVGADVDGYFRITLIGPDRMEKCYTHNGTSPSRSIVATCYTMDRMKR
;
A
#
# COMPACT_ATOMS: atom_id res chain seq x y z
N MET A 1 -6.76 1.99 -11.61
CA MET A 1 -6.34 3.33 -11.15
C MET A 1 -6.75 4.40 -12.16
N PHE A 2 -7.05 5.61 -11.69
CA PHE A 2 -7.23 6.84 -12.48
C PHE A 2 -6.08 7.82 -12.19
N GLY A 3 -5.75 8.72 -13.12
CA GLY A 3 -4.66 9.69 -12.94
C GLY A 3 -3.26 9.05 -13.04
N SER A 4 -2.21 9.80 -12.68
CA SER A 4 -0.83 9.32 -12.59
C SER A 4 -0.16 9.82 -11.31
N HIS A 5 0.87 9.10 -10.88
CA HIS A 5 1.72 9.46 -9.75
C HIS A 5 3.08 8.73 -9.89
N GLU A 6 3.99 8.94 -8.94
CA GLU A 6 5.37 8.49 -8.97
C GLU A 6 5.51 6.96 -9.16
N HIS A 7 4.69 6.16 -8.49
CA HIS A 7 4.70 4.69 -8.65
C HIS A 7 4.04 4.20 -9.93
N HIS A 8 3.22 5.05 -10.57
CA HIS A 8 2.49 4.74 -11.79
C HIS A 8 2.57 5.89 -12.79
N PRO A 9 3.77 6.18 -13.33
CA PRO A 9 4.03 7.36 -14.15
C PRO A 9 3.25 7.29 -15.47
N GLY A 10 2.93 8.48 -16.00
CA GLY A 10 2.18 8.67 -17.24
C GLY A 10 1.54 10.05 -17.31
N SER A 11 0.84 10.32 -18.41
CA SER A 11 0.14 11.59 -18.68
C SER A 11 -1.38 11.52 -18.43
N GLN A 12 -1.90 10.38 -18.00
CA GLN A 12 -3.32 10.19 -17.76
C GLN A 12 -3.80 10.97 -16.54
N THR A 13 -5.03 11.46 -16.63
CA THR A 13 -5.74 12.23 -15.62
C THR A 13 -6.91 11.42 -15.05
N ALA A 14 -7.67 12.02 -14.13
CA ALA A 14 -8.90 11.42 -13.62
C ALA A 14 -10.05 11.40 -14.66
N ALA A 15 -9.91 12.13 -15.78
CA ALA A 15 -10.89 12.15 -16.86
C ALA A 15 -10.69 11.01 -17.89
N ASP A 16 -9.54 10.36 -17.86
CA ASP A 16 -9.22 9.25 -18.76
C ASP A 16 -9.76 7.91 -18.24
N PRO A 17 -9.94 6.89 -19.11
CA PRO A 17 -10.30 5.55 -18.67
C PRO A 17 -9.30 4.98 -17.65
N PRO A 18 -9.76 4.16 -16.68
CA PRO A 18 -8.87 3.59 -15.69
C PRO A 18 -7.93 2.55 -16.30
N ARG A 19 -6.74 2.41 -15.72
CA ARG A 19 -5.75 1.38 -16.10
C ARG A 19 -5.47 0.39 -14.98
N VAL A 20 -5.03 -0.79 -15.37
CA VAL A 20 -4.47 -1.82 -14.49
C VAL A 20 -2.97 -1.91 -14.79
N ARG A 21 -2.14 -1.93 -13.75
CA ARG A 21 -0.68 -2.07 -13.85
C ARG A 21 -0.18 -2.89 -12.68
N ASP A 22 0.69 -3.84 -12.98
CA ASP A 22 1.47 -4.54 -11.97
C ASP A 22 2.77 -3.78 -11.71
N ILE A 23 3.09 -3.60 -10.44
CA ILE A 23 4.36 -3.05 -9.98
C ILE A 23 4.86 -3.86 -8.79
N GLU A 24 6.17 -3.96 -8.65
CA GLU A 24 6.79 -4.47 -7.44
C GLU A 24 6.84 -3.34 -6.40
N ALA A 25 6.32 -3.62 -5.19
CA ALA A 25 6.30 -2.69 -4.08
C ALA A 25 6.93 -3.32 -2.84
N THR A 26 7.87 -2.60 -2.24
CA THR A 26 8.60 -3.01 -1.03
C THR A 26 8.12 -2.22 0.16
N HIS A 27 7.82 -2.91 1.26
CA HIS A 27 7.45 -2.27 2.53
C HIS A 27 8.42 -2.76 3.59
N THR A 28 9.25 -1.86 4.09
CA THR A 28 10.22 -2.16 5.13
C THR A 28 9.66 -1.70 6.46
N VAL A 29 9.40 -2.64 7.37
CA VAL A 29 9.08 -2.32 8.76
C VAL A 29 10.37 -1.96 9.48
N GLU A 30 10.45 -0.72 9.96
CA GLU A 30 11.65 -0.17 10.62
C GLU A 30 11.54 -0.24 12.14
N GLY A 31 10.32 -0.25 12.67
CA GLY A 31 10.05 -0.37 14.10
C GLY A 31 8.66 -0.90 14.39
N GLN A 32 8.52 -1.44 15.60
CA GLN A 32 7.26 -1.92 16.14
C GLN A 32 7.24 -1.70 17.65
N ASP A 33 6.11 -1.22 18.16
CA ASP A 33 5.78 -1.16 19.59
C ASP A 33 4.39 -1.73 19.82
N GLY A 34 4.34 -2.91 20.47
CA GLY A 34 3.11 -3.67 20.68
C GLY A 34 2.37 -3.95 19.36
N ARG A 35 1.20 -3.30 19.21
CA ARG A 35 0.32 -3.45 18.04
C ARG A 35 0.54 -2.40 16.96
N LEU A 36 1.47 -1.46 17.16
CA LEU A 36 1.82 -0.43 16.20
C LEU A 36 3.12 -0.77 15.51
N ALA A 37 3.17 -0.67 14.18
CA ALA A 37 4.36 -0.83 13.37
C ALA A 37 4.48 0.34 12.41
N TRP A 38 5.72 0.76 12.10
CA TRP A 38 5.98 1.86 11.19
C TRP A 38 7.20 1.54 10.33
N GLY A 39 7.31 2.26 9.23
CA GLY A 39 8.40 2.05 8.29
C GLY A 39 8.22 2.84 7.02
N ARG A 40 8.79 2.30 5.93
CA ARG A 40 8.79 2.97 4.63
C ARG A 40 8.36 2.06 3.48
N SER A 41 7.58 2.60 2.56
CA SER A 41 7.17 1.98 1.31
C SER A 41 7.92 2.55 0.12
N SER A 42 8.26 1.69 -0.83
CA SER A 42 8.80 2.09 -2.12
C SER A 42 8.30 1.13 -3.21
N SER A 43 8.61 1.46 -4.45
CA SER A 43 8.33 0.59 -5.60
C SER A 43 9.56 0.50 -6.50
N ALA A 44 9.61 -0.49 -7.38
CA ALA A 44 10.65 -0.57 -8.40
C ALA A 44 10.66 0.65 -9.37
N THR A 45 9.55 1.40 -9.45
CA THR A 45 9.43 2.59 -10.33
C THR A 45 9.76 3.90 -9.63
N ALA A 46 9.67 3.94 -8.30
CA ALA A 46 9.91 5.12 -7.47
C ALA A 46 10.39 4.71 -6.08
N ASP A 47 11.59 5.16 -5.71
CA ASP A 47 12.25 4.91 -4.41
C ASP A 47 12.08 6.11 -3.46
N THR A 48 10.88 6.69 -3.44
CA THR A 48 10.51 7.84 -2.57
C THR A 48 10.59 7.52 -1.08
N LYS A 49 10.52 6.23 -0.71
CA LYS A 49 10.60 5.72 0.67
C LYS A 49 9.58 6.42 1.59
N GLU A 50 8.33 6.41 1.17
CA GLU A 50 7.22 7.07 1.85
C GLU A 50 6.97 6.46 3.23
N PRO A 51 6.76 7.27 4.27
CA PRO A 51 6.48 6.75 5.60
C PRO A 51 5.08 6.13 5.65
N PHE A 52 4.96 5.01 6.37
CA PHE A 52 3.66 4.42 6.72
C PHE A 52 3.58 4.13 8.23
N ALA A 53 2.35 4.05 8.72
CA ALA A 53 2.03 3.54 10.06
C ALA A 53 0.88 2.53 9.98
N TRP A 54 1.08 1.37 10.61
CA TRP A 54 0.15 0.24 10.66
C TRP A 54 -0.21 -0.10 12.11
N ALA A 55 -1.46 -0.51 12.32
CA ALA A 55 -2.00 -0.95 13.60
C ALA A 55 -2.67 -2.32 13.46
N ILE A 56 -2.26 -3.27 14.29
CA ILE A 56 -2.91 -4.58 14.43
C ILE A 56 -4.17 -4.40 15.27
N ALA A 57 -5.33 -4.75 14.72
CA ALA A 57 -6.62 -4.67 15.37
C ALA A 57 -6.76 -5.72 16.50
N SER A 58 -7.80 -5.59 17.33
CA SER A 58 -8.03 -6.47 18.48
C SER A 58 -8.31 -7.93 18.12
N ASP A 59 -8.71 -8.21 16.88
CA ASP A 59 -8.93 -9.56 16.35
C ASP A 59 -7.62 -10.31 16.03
N ASN A 60 -6.46 -9.64 16.14
CA ASN A 60 -5.14 -10.13 15.76
C ASN A 60 -5.06 -10.68 14.33
N LYS A 61 -5.98 -10.26 13.44
CA LYS A 61 -6.07 -10.71 12.04
C LYS A 61 -6.15 -9.54 11.08
N THR A 62 -6.73 -8.43 11.49
CA THR A 62 -6.84 -7.22 10.69
C THR A 62 -5.70 -6.28 11.05
N ILE A 63 -5.04 -5.74 10.06
CA ILE A 63 -4.11 -4.61 10.17
C ILE A 63 -4.69 -3.47 9.35
N VAL A 64 -4.77 -2.29 9.95
CA VAL A 64 -5.17 -1.05 9.28
C VAL A 64 -3.99 -0.10 9.28
N GLY A 65 -3.91 0.78 8.29
CA GLY A 65 -2.82 1.73 8.25
C GLY A 65 -3.02 2.83 7.24
N ALA A 66 -2.05 3.74 7.19
CA ALA A 66 -2.00 4.81 6.21
C ALA A 66 -0.55 5.12 5.83
N ASP A 67 -0.39 5.68 4.63
CA ASP A 67 0.78 6.43 4.20
C ASP A 67 0.37 7.88 3.89
N VAL A 68 1.22 8.62 3.19
CA VAL A 68 0.98 10.03 2.82
C VAL A 68 -0.15 10.21 1.80
N ASP A 69 -0.50 9.14 1.07
CA ASP A 69 -1.44 9.18 -0.03
C ASP A 69 -2.76 8.52 0.31
N GLY A 70 -2.74 7.41 1.06
CA GLY A 70 -3.85 6.49 1.17
C GLY A 70 -3.85 5.60 2.41
N TYR A 71 -4.69 4.57 2.34
CA TYR A 71 -5.00 3.68 3.44
C TYR A 71 -4.75 2.22 3.06
N PHE A 72 -4.26 1.47 4.03
CA PHE A 72 -4.07 0.03 3.98
C PHE A 72 -5.16 -0.68 4.76
N ARG A 73 -5.66 -1.77 4.20
CA ARG A 73 -6.38 -2.83 4.92
C ARG A 73 -5.69 -4.15 4.61
N ILE A 74 -5.08 -4.73 5.62
CA ILE A 74 -4.34 -5.99 5.52
C ILE A 74 -5.05 -7.02 6.38
N THR A 75 -5.23 -8.23 5.87
CA THR A 75 -5.87 -9.34 6.57
C THR A 75 -4.94 -10.54 6.58
N LEU A 76 -4.66 -11.09 7.76
CA LEU A 76 -4.00 -12.39 7.90
C LEU A 76 -4.97 -13.49 7.49
N ILE A 77 -4.71 -14.13 6.35
CA ILE A 77 -5.55 -15.19 5.77
C ILE A 77 -4.96 -16.59 5.99
N GLY A 78 -3.75 -16.67 6.55
CA GLY A 78 -3.10 -17.90 7.00
C GLY A 78 -1.86 -17.60 7.84
N PRO A 79 -1.20 -18.62 8.42
CA PRO A 79 -0.02 -18.43 9.28
C PRO A 79 1.14 -17.68 8.60
N ASP A 80 1.29 -17.90 7.29
CA ASP A 80 2.36 -17.34 6.46
C ASP A 80 1.79 -16.56 5.27
N ARG A 81 0.51 -16.16 5.32
CA ARG A 81 -0.15 -15.50 4.18
C ARG A 81 -1.05 -14.36 4.64
N MET A 82 -0.95 -13.24 3.95
CA MET A 82 -1.81 -12.08 4.14
C MET A 82 -2.34 -11.56 2.81
N GLU A 83 -3.54 -10.97 2.83
CA GLU A 83 -4.04 -10.12 1.76
C GLU A 83 -3.82 -8.66 2.16
N LYS A 84 -3.25 -7.85 1.27
CA LYS A 84 -3.17 -6.40 1.45
C LYS A 84 -3.96 -5.71 0.38
N CYS A 85 -4.90 -4.89 0.83
CA CYS A 85 -5.59 -3.91 0.02
C CYS A 85 -5.06 -2.51 0.31
N TYR A 86 -4.94 -1.70 -0.74
CA TYR A 86 -4.56 -0.29 -0.65
C TYR A 86 -5.54 0.56 -1.46
N THR A 87 -5.92 1.70 -0.89
CA THR A 87 -6.79 2.67 -1.57
C THR A 87 -6.36 4.09 -1.27
N HIS A 88 -6.40 4.97 -2.27
CA HIS A 88 -6.48 6.40 -2.05
C HIS A 88 -7.47 7.08 -3.00
N ASN A 89 -8.10 8.15 -2.52
CA ASN A 89 -9.30 8.76 -3.08
C ASN A 89 -9.03 10.06 -3.86
N GLY A 90 -7.81 10.28 -4.36
CA GLY A 90 -7.48 11.45 -5.18
C GLY A 90 -7.37 12.78 -4.43
N THR A 91 -7.34 12.77 -3.10
CA THR A 91 -7.10 13.99 -2.30
C THR A 91 -5.63 14.29 -2.08
N SER A 92 -4.72 13.36 -2.41
CA SER A 92 -3.29 13.60 -2.32
C SER A 92 -2.77 14.48 -3.46
N PRO A 93 -1.55 15.04 -3.39
CA PRO A 93 -1.03 15.97 -4.39
C PRO A 93 -1.04 15.42 -5.82
N SER A 94 -0.86 14.10 -6.00
CA SER A 94 -0.91 13.44 -7.31
C SER A 94 -2.33 13.36 -7.90
N ARG A 95 -3.36 13.50 -7.06
CA ARG A 95 -4.79 13.41 -7.43
C ARG A 95 -5.17 12.10 -8.12
N SER A 96 -4.35 11.06 -8.03
CA SER A 96 -4.69 9.76 -8.58
C SER A 96 -5.70 9.03 -7.69
N ILE A 97 -6.46 8.11 -8.28
CA ILE A 97 -7.38 7.25 -7.55
C ILE A 97 -6.92 5.81 -7.76
N VAL A 98 -6.53 5.15 -6.67
CA VAL A 98 -5.96 3.79 -6.69
C VAL A 98 -6.79 2.90 -5.79
N ALA A 99 -7.02 1.68 -6.27
CA ALA A 99 -7.54 0.57 -5.50
C ALA A 99 -6.83 -0.69 -5.99
N THR A 100 -6.29 -1.47 -5.07
CA THR A 100 -5.66 -2.76 -5.35
C THR A 100 -5.80 -3.68 -4.15
N CYS A 101 -5.84 -4.99 -4.41
CA CYS A 101 -5.74 -6.05 -3.40
C CYS A 101 -4.84 -7.16 -3.97
N TYR A 102 -3.91 -7.65 -3.16
CA TYR A 102 -3.04 -8.76 -3.54
C TYR A 102 -2.63 -9.59 -2.34
N THR A 103 -2.34 -10.87 -2.57
CA THR A 103 -1.80 -11.75 -1.52
C THR A 103 -0.29 -11.69 -1.46
N MET A 104 0.25 -11.70 -0.25
CA MET A 104 1.67 -11.83 0.02
C MET A 104 1.89 -13.06 0.89
N ASP A 105 2.93 -13.81 0.56
CA ASP A 105 3.38 -14.97 1.32
C ASP A 105 4.66 -14.62 2.08
N ARG A 106 4.83 -15.21 3.27
CA ARG A 106 6.08 -15.12 4.02
C ARG A 106 7.17 -15.83 3.23
N MET A 107 8.24 -15.10 2.92
CA MET A 107 9.44 -15.70 2.34
C MET A 107 10.06 -16.67 3.34
N LYS A 108 10.18 -17.96 2.95
CA LYS A 108 10.90 -18.96 3.73
C LYS A 108 12.40 -18.66 3.65
N ARG A 109 13.07 -18.65 4.80
CA ARG A 109 14.53 -18.55 4.90
C ARG A 109 15.16 -19.93 4.77
#